data_AF-A0AAW9BPA0-F1
#
_entry.id   AF-A0AAW9BPA0-F1
#
_cell.length_a   1.000
_cell.length_b   1.000
_cell.length_c   1.000
_cell.angle_alpha   90.00
_cell.angle_beta   90.00
_cell.angle_gamma   90.00
#
_symmetry.space_group_name_H-M   'P 1'
#
loop_
_entity.id
_entity.type
_entity.pdbx_description
1 polymer ?
#
loop_
_entity_poly.entity_id
_entity_poly.type
_entity_poly.pdbx_seq_one_letter_code
_entity_poly.pdbx_strand_id
1 'polypeptide(L)'
;MKLFGLISWVLMASGCANLSAGNLFSHYSDQNQEVYQAVVAGNYANAEQLQSSDVGGEILGNFEKGRISFLAKDYPTSLKALEESDRAVRVQQDRATISVSETATSVGSLAVNDNLNEYQPADYELGFLHLYLGLNYLQKNDLEGAIVEVRRANQVQEAARKAREKELKSAEKDLKNQGMSANLGSVLASYPDAGKKLSAVQNGYLFYLSGLLYEASRDLNSAYVDYRRALAVMPDNKQVIESTMYAAKKLGMREDLRLLEKRYGKAPTGLNKS
;
A
#
# COMPACT_ATOMS: atom_id res chain seq x y z
N MET A 1 11.01 25.28 35.60
CA MET A 1 11.17 25.64 34.16
C MET A 1 12.11 24.74 33.34
N LYS A 2 12.79 23.72 33.90
CA LYS A 2 13.67 22.83 33.09
C LYS A 2 13.10 21.43 32.76
N LEU A 3 11.93 21.06 33.29
CA LEU A 3 11.34 19.72 33.07
C LEU A 3 10.30 19.66 31.94
N PHE A 4 9.75 20.80 31.52
CA PHE A 4 8.74 20.87 30.44
C PHE A 4 9.35 20.86 29.03
N GLY A 5 10.64 21.16 28.87
CA GLY A 5 11.33 21.12 27.57
C GLY A 5 11.68 19.71 27.08
N LEU A 6 11.92 18.77 28.00
CA LEU A 6 12.33 17.40 27.68
C LEU A 6 11.18 16.52 27.16
N ILE A 7 9.95 16.79 27.59
CA ILE A 7 8.77 16.01 27.15
C ILE A 7 8.34 16.40 25.72
N SER A 8 8.65 17.62 25.26
CA SER A 8 8.32 18.06 23.91
C SER A 8 9.24 17.45 22.83
N TRP A 9 10.43 16.98 23.18
CA TRP A 9 11.38 16.37 22.24
C TRP A 9 11.09 14.88 22.00
N VAL A 10 10.56 14.17 23.00
CA VAL A 10 10.22 12.73 22.89
C VAL A 10 9.02 12.48 21.97
N LEU A 11 8.12 13.46 21.82
CA LEU A 11 6.93 13.38 20.97
C LEU A 11 7.20 13.62 19.47
N MET A 12 8.34 14.22 19.10
CA MET A 12 8.73 14.35 17.68
C MET A 12 9.59 13.19 17.17
N ALA A 13 10.30 12.48 18.05
CA ALA A 13 11.21 11.40 17.64
C ALA A 13 10.50 10.08 17.32
N SER A 14 9.34 9.81 17.91
CA SER A 14 8.60 8.55 17.72
C SER A 14 7.66 8.55 16.51
N GLY A 15 7.43 9.72 15.88
CA GLY A 15 6.63 9.83 14.65
C GLY A 15 7.40 9.57 13.36
N CYS A 16 8.71 9.86 13.33
CA CYS A 16 9.51 9.79 12.10
C CYS A 16 10.16 8.42 11.84
N ALA A 17 10.32 7.57 12.86
CA ALA A 17 11.00 6.27 12.69
C ALA A 17 10.21 5.31 11.78
N ASN A 18 8.88 5.39 11.78
CA ASN A 18 8.02 4.62 10.88
C ASN A 18 7.84 5.26 9.49
N LEU A 19 8.44 6.44 9.27
CA LEU A 19 8.40 7.22 8.00
C LEU A 19 9.81 7.41 7.41
N SER A 20 10.79 6.58 7.81
CA SER A 20 12.12 6.65 7.22
C SER A 20 12.08 6.15 5.77
N ALA A 21 12.90 6.76 4.91
CA ALA A 21 13.05 6.31 3.52
C ALA A 21 13.35 4.80 3.46
N GLY A 22 14.12 4.25 4.40
CA GLY A 22 14.44 2.81 4.46
C GLY A 22 13.21 1.88 4.50
N ASN A 23 12.19 2.20 5.30
CA ASN A 23 10.94 1.40 5.34
C ASN A 23 10.08 1.55 4.09
N LEU A 24 10.31 2.59 3.31
CA LEU A 24 9.64 2.80 2.03
C LEU A 24 10.15 1.78 1.00
N PHE A 25 11.43 1.39 1.03
CA PHE A 25 12.09 0.52 0.03
C PHE A 25 12.52 -0.87 0.52
N SER A 26 11.77 -1.50 1.42
CA SER A 26 12.17 -2.75 2.10
C SER A 26 12.38 -4.00 1.22
N HIS A 27 12.21 -3.91 -0.10
CA HIS A 27 12.25 -5.05 -1.03
C HIS A 27 13.45 -5.06 -1.99
N TYR A 28 14.46 -4.23 -1.76
CA TYR A 28 15.68 -4.30 -2.54
C TYR A 28 16.39 -5.65 -2.35
N SER A 29 16.64 -6.34 -3.46
CA SER A 29 17.60 -7.43 -3.53
C SER A 29 19.02 -6.90 -3.31
N ASP A 30 19.98 -7.78 -3.03
CA ASP A 30 21.41 -7.43 -2.90
C ASP A 30 21.93 -6.62 -4.10
N GLN A 31 21.31 -6.76 -5.28
CA GLN A 31 21.65 -5.99 -6.49
C GLN A 31 21.40 -4.48 -6.38
N ASN A 32 20.51 -4.04 -5.48
CA ASN A 32 20.20 -2.62 -5.28
C ASN A 32 20.71 -2.08 -3.94
N GLN A 33 21.64 -2.80 -3.30
CA GLN A 33 22.14 -2.42 -1.97
C GLN A 33 22.80 -1.03 -2.00
N GLU A 34 23.56 -0.68 -3.04
CA GLU A 34 24.20 0.65 -3.13
C GLU A 34 23.18 1.78 -3.33
N VAL A 35 22.17 1.56 -4.18
CA VAL A 35 21.04 2.50 -4.36
C VAL A 35 20.31 2.68 -3.04
N TYR A 36 20.02 1.59 -2.32
CA TYR A 36 19.38 1.64 -1.01
C TYR A 36 20.20 2.44 0.01
N GLN A 37 21.51 2.19 0.11
CA GLN A 37 22.38 2.94 1.01
C GLN A 37 22.39 4.42 0.68
N ALA A 38 22.44 4.78 -0.62
CA ALA A 38 22.37 6.16 -1.06
C ALA A 38 21.04 6.83 -0.67
N VAL A 39 19.91 6.14 -0.85
CA VAL A 39 18.58 6.62 -0.45
C VAL A 39 18.47 6.79 1.07
N VAL A 40 18.93 5.83 1.85
CA VAL A 40 18.92 5.90 3.33
C VAL A 40 19.82 7.03 3.83
N ALA A 41 20.95 7.28 3.18
CA ALA A 41 21.84 8.41 3.48
C ALA A 41 21.29 9.77 3.01
N GLY A 42 20.14 9.79 2.32
CA GLY A 42 19.56 11.01 1.73
C GLY A 42 20.31 11.54 0.51
N ASN A 43 21.23 10.75 -0.06
CA ASN A 43 22.01 11.09 -1.23
C ASN A 43 21.28 10.67 -2.52
N TYR A 44 20.16 11.34 -2.80
CA TYR A 44 19.30 10.97 -3.93
C TYR A 44 19.95 11.17 -5.29
N ALA A 45 20.80 12.19 -5.45
CA ALA A 45 21.55 12.40 -6.68
C ALA A 45 22.49 11.22 -7.00
N ASN A 46 23.13 10.65 -5.97
CA ASN A 46 23.92 9.43 -6.14
C ASN A 46 23.03 8.21 -6.41
N ALA A 47 21.88 8.10 -5.72
CA ALA A 47 20.93 7.02 -5.96
C ALA A 47 20.43 6.99 -7.42
N GLU A 48 20.14 8.17 -8.01
CA GLU A 48 19.75 8.29 -9.43
C GLU A 48 20.87 7.87 -10.39
N GLN A 49 22.13 8.11 -10.05
CA GLN A 49 23.29 7.69 -10.86
C GLN A 49 23.56 6.19 -10.76
N LEU A 50 23.39 5.62 -9.57
CA LEU A 50 23.58 4.19 -9.30
C LEU A 50 22.44 3.35 -9.88
N GLN A 51 21.29 3.96 -10.14
CA GLN A 51 20.16 3.27 -10.73
C GLN A 51 20.43 2.96 -12.21
N SER A 52 20.66 1.69 -12.52
CA SER A 52 20.73 1.22 -13.92
C SER A 52 19.32 1.13 -14.53
N SER A 53 19.16 1.59 -15.78
CA SER A 53 17.91 1.49 -16.54
C SER A 53 17.47 0.05 -16.85
N ASP A 54 18.40 -0.90 -16.81
CA ASP A 54 18.18 -2.26 -17.33
C ASP A 54 17.75 -3.26 -16.24
N VAL A 55 17.90 -2.91 -14.96
CA VAL A 55 17.56 -3.80 -13.84
C VAL A 55 16.08 -3.69 -13.50
N GLY A 56 15.36 -4.82 -13.66
CA GLY A 56 13.96 -4.94 -13.26
C GLY A 56 12.91 -4.64 -14.35
N GLY A 57 13.34 -4.30 -15.56
CA GLY A 57 12.45 -4.02 -16.70
C GLY A 57 11.62 -2.73 -16.54
N GLU A 58 10.69 -2.50 -17.46
CA GLU A 58 9.91 -1.25 -17.54
C GLU A 58 9.06 -0.96 -16.29
N ILE A 59 8.63 -1.99 -15.55
CA ILE A 59 7.83 -1.80 -14.34
C ILE A 59 8.73 -1.35 -13.19
N LEU A 60 9.68 -2.20 -12.76
CA LEU A 60 10.48 -1.94 -11.57
C LEU A 60 11.45 -0.78 -11.79
N GLY A 61 12.11 -0.71 -12.95
CA GLY A 61 13.05 0.36 -13.25
C GLY A 61 12.41 1.75 -13.16
N ASN A 62 11.24 1.91 -13.80
CA ASN A 62 10.51 3.18 -13.74
C ASN A 62 9.87 3.43 -12.36
N PHE A 63 9.44 2.39 -11.66
CA PHE A 63 8.89 2.56 -10.31
C PHE A 63 9.95 3.10 -9.36
N GLU A 64 11.14 2.49 -9.35
CA GLU A 64 12.27 2.94 -8.52
C GLU A 64 12.72 4.34 -8.90
N LYS A 65 12.78 4.65 -10.20
CA LYS A 65 13.16 5.99 -10.67
C LYS A 65 12.18 7.03 -10.17
N GLY A 66 10.89 6.72 -10.31
CA GLY A 66 9.80 7.55 -9.82
C GLY A 66 9.93 7.89 -8.34
N ARG A 67 10.27 6.90 -7.52
CA ARG A 67 10.38 7.04 -6.06
C ARG A 67 11.62 7.81 -5.65
N ILE A 68 12.77 7.54 -6.27
CA ILE A 68 14.02 8.25 -6.00
C ILE A 68 13.87 9.73 -6.38
N SER A 69 13.34 10.02 -7.59
CA SER A 69 13.12 11.40 -8.02
C SER A 69 12.07 12.13 -7.17
N PHE A 70 11.07 11.43 -6.64
CA PHE A 70 10.13 12.01 -5.66
C PHE A 70 10.88 12.50 -4.41
N LEU A 71 11.78 11.68 -3.87
CA LEU A 71 12.58 12.03 -2.70
C LEU A 71 13.59 13.16 -2.99
N ALA A 72 14.13 13.17 -4.20
CA ALA A 72 14.95 14.26 -4.72
C ALA A 72 14.16 15.56 -4.95
N LYS A 73 12.83 15.53 -4.81
CA LYS A 73 11.88 16.62 -5.11
C LYS A 73 11.83 17.01 -6.59
N ASP A 74 12.32 16.13 -7.48
CA ASP A 74 12.09 16.22 -8.92
C ASP A 74 10.75 15.55 -9.25
N TYR A 75 9.67 16.22 -8.87
CA TYR A 75 8.30 15.74 -9.09
C TYR A 75 7.93 15.56 -10.57
N PRO A 76 8.38 16.40 -11.53
CA PRO A 76 8.16 16.15 -12.94
C PRO A 76 8.75 14.82 -13.42
N THR A 77 10.00 14.52 -13.07
CA THR A 77 10.63 13.23 -13.41
C THR A 77 9.95 12.07 -12.68
N SER A 78 9.62 12.28 -11.41
CA SER A 78 8.90 11.30 -10.60
C SER A 78 7.57 10.88 -11.25
N LEU A 79 6.72 11.85 -11.55
CA LEU A 79 5.41 11.62 -12.14
C LEU A 79 5.53 10.88 -13.47
N LYS A 80 6.42 11.33 -14.36
CA LYS A 80 6.62 10.69 -15.67
C LYS A 80 7.04 9.22 -15.53
N ALA A 81 8.03 8.94 -14.69
CA ALA A 81 8.50 7.57 -14.49
C ALA A 81 7.39 6.69 -13.88
N LEU A 82 6.65 7.17 -12.89
CA LEU A 82 5.55 6.41 -12.29
C LEU A 82 4.41 6.13 -13.30
N GLU A 83 4.10 7.08 -14.18
CA GLU A 83 3.13 6.87 -15.27
C GLU A 83 3.60 5.84 -16.30
N GLU A 84 4.90 5.81 -16.61
CA GLU A 84 5.53 4.79 -17.46
C GLU A 84 5.46 3.40 -16.80
N SER A 85 5.76 3.31 -15.50
CA SER A 85 5.60 2.06 -14.72
C SER A 85 4.15 1.58 -14.70
N ASP A 86 3.19 2.47 -14.41
CA ASP A 86 1.75 2.16 -14.39
C ASP A 86 1.22 1.71 -15.76
N ARG A 87 1.77 2.25 -16.85
CA ARG A 87 1.49 1.77 -18.20
C ARG A 87 2.03 0.37 -18.42
N ALA A 88 3.28 0.09 -18.03
CA ALA A 88 3.90 -1.22 -18.18
C ALA A 88 3.15 -2.30 -17.36
N VAL A 89 2.70 -1.96 -16.15
CA VAL A 89 1.84 -2.83 -15.32
C VAL A 89 0.57 -3.21 -16.06
N ARG A 90 -0.16 -2.23 -16.63
CA ARG A 90 -1.39 -2.51 -17.40
C ARG A 90 -1.13 -3.43 -18.59
N VAL A 91 -0.09 -3.16 -19.37
CA VAL A 91 0.30 -4.01 -20.51
C VAL A 91 0.62 -5.44 -20.06
N GLN A 92 1.28 -5.61 -18.92
CA GLN A 92 1.56 -6.93 -18.35
C GLN A 92 0.27 -7.65 -17.90
N GLN A 93 -0.63 -6.95 -17.21
CA GLN A 93 -1.91 -7.51 -16.73
C GLN A 93 -2.87 -7.87 -17.88
N ASP A 94 -2.93 -7.05 -18.93
CA ASP A 94 -3.75 -7.30 -20.12
C ASP A 94 -3.26 -8.55 -20.87
N ARG A 95 -1.93 -8.69 -21.05
CA ARG A 95 -1.31 -9.89 -21.65
C ARG A 95 -1.67 -11.16 -20.87
N ALA A 96 -1.59 -11.12 -19.54
CA ALA A 96 -1.93 -12.27 -18.68
C ALA A 96 -3.41 -12.66 -18.82
N THR A 97 -4.32 -11.69 -18.92
CA THR A 97 -5.75 -11.93 -19.09
C THR A 97 -6.06 -12.59 -20.44
N ILE A 98 -5.47 -12.09 -21.54
CA ILE A 98 -5.64 -12.65 -22.88
C ILE A 98 -5.13 -14.09 -22.94
N SER A 99 -3.94 -14.35 -22.40
CA SER A 99 -3.35 -15.70 -22.40
C SER A 99 -4.24 -16.74 -21.70
N VAL A 100 -4.85 -16.38 -20.56
CA VAL A 100 -5.79 -17.27 -19.85
C VAL A 100 -7.07 -17.50 -20.66
N SER A 101 -7.63 -16.45 -21.26
CA SER A 101 -8.83 -16.57 -22.12
C SER A 101 -8.57 -17.43 -23.35
N GLU A 102 -7.46 -17.23 -24.05
CA GLU A 102 -7.07 -18.03 -25.21
C GLU A 102 -6.84 -19.49 -24.83
N THR A 103 -6.20 -19.78 -23.70
CA THR A 103 -6.00 -21.16 -23.20
C THR A 103 -7.32 -21.85 -22.88
N ALA A 104 -8.32 -21.10 -22.41
CA ALA A 104 -9.67 -21.64 -22.15
C ALA A 104 -10.49 -21.87 -23.45
N THR A 105 -10.23 -21.09 -24.50
CA THR A 105 -10.95 -21.21 -25.79
C THR A 105 -10.24 -22.13 -26.80
N SER A 106 -8.94 -22.34 -26.65
CA SER A 106 -8.09 -23.04 -27.62
C SER A 106 -7.56 -24.33 -27.02
N VAL A 107 -8.25 -25.44 -27.27
CA VAL A 107 -7.71 -26.80 -27.06
C VAL A 107 -6.57 -26.99 -28.09
N GLY A 108 -5.35 -26.52 -27.78
CA GLY A 108 -4.16 -26.86 -28.57
C GLY A 108 -3.08 -25.80 -28.81
N SER A 109 -3.22 -24.54 -28.39
CA SER A 109 -2.14 -23.56 -28.53
C SER A 109 -1.34 -23.45 -27.24
N LEU A 110 -0.19 -24.12 -27.18
CA LEU A 110 0.84 -23.86 -26.19
C LEU A 110 1.39 -22.45 -26.44
N ALA A 111 0.85 -21.44 -25.74
CA ALA A 111 1.49 -20.15 -25.64
C ALA A 111 2.84 -20.38 -24.95
N VAL A 112 3.94 -20.27 -25.71
CA VAL A 112 5.29 -20.38 -25.17
C VAL A 112 5.49 -19.17 -24.26
N ASN A 113 5.53 -19.41 -22.96
CA ASN A 113 5.84 -18.40 -21.95
C ASN A 113 7.34 -18.09 -22.03
N ASP A 114 7.72 -17.22 -22.96
CA ASP A 114 9.10 -16.79 -23.16
C ASP A 114 9.63 -15.89 -22.03
N ASN A 115 8.88 -15.65 -20.94
CA ASN A 115 9.30 -14.75 -19.88
C ASN A 115 9.07 -15.25 -18.45
N LEU A 116 9.55 -16.46 -18.14
CA LEU A 116 9.60 -17.01 -16.78
C LEU A 116 10.43 -16.16 -15.78
N ASN A 117 11.10 -15.09 -16.24
CA ASN A 117 11.92 -14.19 -15.43
C ASN A 117 11.40 -12.72 -15.42
N GLU A 118 10.21 -12.42 -15.95
CA GLU A 118 9.66 -11.05 -15.91
C GLU A 118 9.33 -10.67 -14.46
N TYR A 119 9.74 -9.47 -14.04
CA TYR A 119 9.32 -8.91 -12.77
C TYR A 119 7.80 -8.79 -12.69
N GLN A 120 7.19 -9.35 -11.65
CA GLN A 120 5.76 -9.23 -11.35
C GLN A 120 5.62 -8.45 -10.04
N PRO A 121 5.06 -7.23 -10.08
CA PRO A 121 4.88 -6.43 -8.88
C PRO A 121 3.90 -7.11 -7.93
N ALA A 122 4.22 -7.11 -6.64
CA ALA A 122 3.29 -7.56 -5.64
C ALA A 122 2.12 -6.57 -5.46
N ASP A 123 0.97 -7.04 -4.98
CA ASP A 123 -0.23 -6.21 -4.79
C ASP A 123 0.02 -4.94 -3.97
N TYR A 124 0.86 -5.03 -2.93
CA TYR A 124 1.20 -3.87 -2.09
C TYR A 124 2.04 -2.84 -2.85
N GLU A 125 2.91 -3.26 -3.77
CA GLU A 125 3.73 -2.37 -4.60
C GLU A 125 2.87 -1.59 -5.58
N LEU A 126 1.87 -2.24 -6.17
CA LEU A 126 0.86 -1.57 -7.00
C LEU A 126 0.06 -0.54 -6.20
N GLY A 127 -0.29 -0.86 -4.95
CA GLY A 127 -0.89 0.12 -4.03
C GLY A 127 0.01 1.33 -3.78
N PHE A 128 1.31 1.09 -3.59
CA PHE A 128 2.31 2.16 -3.43
C PHE A 128 2.54 2.96 -4.70
N LEU A 129 2.55 2.34 -5.88
CA LEU A 129 2.65 3.04 -7.16
C LEU A 129 1.59 4.13 -7.27
N HIS A 130 0.33 3.79 -7.00
CA HIS A 130 -0.77 4.76 -6.95
C HIS A 130 -0.62 5.79 -5.83
N LEU A 131 -0.07 5.40 -4.67
CA LEU A 131 0.23 6.36 -3.63
C LEU A 131 1.21 7.44 -4.10
N TYR A 132 2.33 7.06 -4.74
CA TYR A 132 3.30 8.05 -5.23
C TYR A 132 2.76 8.88 -6.39
N LEU A 133 1.95 8.30 -7.28
CA LEU A 133 1.23 9.08 -8.30
C LEU A 133 0.34 10.13 -7.63
N GLY A 134 -0.45 9.72 -6.63
CA GLY A 134 -1.30 10.62 -5.86
C GLY A 134 -0.50 11.72 -5.15
N LEU A 135 0.63 11.40 -4.54
CA LEU A 135 1.51 12.38 -3.91
C LEU A 135 2.08 13.38 -4.93
N ASN A 136 2.43 12.94 -6.15
CA ASN A 136 2.85 13.85 -7.22
C ASN A 136 1.73 14.79 -7.66
N TYR A 137 0.48 14.31 -7.76
CA TYR A 137 -0.68 15.17 -8.01
C TYR A 137 -0.87 16.22 -6.91
N LEU A 138 -0.69 15.85 -5.64
CA LEU A 138 -0.75 16.81 -4.53
C LEU A 138 0.35 17.88 -4.62
N GLN A 139 1.58 17.52 -5.03
CA GLN A 139 2.64 18.51 -5.26
C GLN A 139 2.29 19.50 -6.37
N LYS A 140 1.45 19.09 -7.32
CA LYS A 140 0.88 19.95 -8.38
C LYS A 140 -0.38 20.69 -7.95
N ASN A 141 -0.77 20.62 -6.67
CA ASN A 141 -2.02 21.16 -6.14
C ASN A 141 -3.27 20.60 -6.84
N ASP A 142 -3.18 19.35 -7.33
CA ASP A 142 -4.25 18.64 -8.01
C ASP A 142 -4.85 17.57 -7.08
N LEU A 143 -5.79 17.99 -6.24
CA LEU A 143 -6.47 17.08 -5.30
C LEU A 143 -7.35 16.07 -6.04
N GLU A 144 -7.93 16.44 -7.19
CA GLU A 144 -8.80 15.54 -7.96
C GLU A 144 -7.99 14.39 -8.55
N GLY A 145 -6.84 14.68 -9.16
CA GLY A 145 -5.88 13.67 -9.63
C GLY A 145 -5.40 12.76 -8.50
N ALA A 146 -5.11 13.33 -7.33
CA ALA A 146 -4.72 12.54 -6.17
C ALA A 146 -5.82 11.56 -5.72
N ILE A 147 -7.08 11.99 -5.72
CA ILE A 147 -8.24 11.15 -5.37
C ILE A 147 -8.49 10.06 -6.41
N VAL A 148 -8.22 10.30 -7.70
CA VAL A 148 -8.27 9.26 -8.73
C VAL A 148 -7.29 8.14 -8.38
N GLU A 149 -6.05 8.49 -8.06
CA GLU A 149 -5.03 7.50 -7.71
C GLU A 149 -5.33 6.76 -6.40
N VAL A 150 -5.88 7.45 -5.39
CA VAL A 150 -6.39 6.80 -4.17
C VAL A 150 -7.44 5.73 -4.48
N ARG A 151 -8.40 6.04 -5.37
CA ARG A 151 -9.42 5.06 -5.78
C ARG A 151 -8.79 3.85 -6.47
N ARG A 152 -7.75 4.06 -7.29
CA ARG A 152 -7.01 2.99 -7.97
C ARG A 152 -6.23 2.13 -6.97
N ALA A 153 -5.56 2.74 -5.99
CA ALA A 153 -4.92 2.03 -4.89
C ALA A 153 -5.92 1.15 -4.11
N ASN A 154 -7.12 1.67 -3.85
CA ASN A 154 -8.19 0.92 -3.20
C ASN A 154 -8.71 -0.24 -4.06
N GLN A 155 -8.79 -0.07 -5.38
CA GLN A 155 -9.15 -1.15 -6.31
C GLN A 155 -8.12 -2.28 -6.31
N VAL A 156 -6.83 -1.95 -6.32
CA VAL A 156 -5.74 -2.94 -6.21
C VAL A 156 -5.88 -3.75 -4.92
N GLN A 157 -6.07 -3.08 -3.79
CA GLN A 157 -6.20 -3.76 -2.49
C GLN A 157 -7.45 -4.64 -2.40
N GLU A 158 -8.57 -4.20 -2.97
CA GLU A 158 -9.81 -4.99 -3.00
C GLU A 158 -9.69 -6.20 -3.94
N ALA A 159 -9.03 -6.05 -5.09
CA ALA A 159 -8.74 -7.16 -5.99
C ALA A 159 -7.83 -8.21 -5.32
N ALA A 160 -6.75 -7.75 -4.68
CA ALA A 160 -5.83 -8.57 -3.90
C ALA A 160 -6.53 -9.33 -2.77
N ARG A 161 -7.46 -8.66 -2.07
CA ARG A 161 -8.31 -9.29 -1.04
C ARG A 161 -9.19 -10.39 -1.64
N LYS A 162 -9.92 -10.10 -2.72
CA LYS A 162 -10.82 -11.08 -3.36
C LYS A 162 -10.07 -12.30 -3.90
N ALA A 163 -8.91 -12.08 -4.53
CA ALA A 163 -8.07 -13.16 -5.04
C ALA A 163 -7.66 -14.12 -3.93
N ARG A 164 -7.25 -13.59 -2.77
CA ARG A 164 -6.83 -14.41 -1.62
C ARG A 164 -8.00 -15.03 -0.87
N GLU A 165 -9.14 -14.36 -0.76
CA GLU A 165 -10.36 -14.99 -0.23
C GLU A 165 -10.78 -16.20 -1.08
N LYS A 166 -10.60 -16.12 -2.40
CA LYS A 166 -10.82 -17.26 -3.31
C LYS A 166 -9.79 -18.38 -3.09
N GLU A 167 -8.51 -18.04 -2.96
CA GLU A 167 -7.44 -19.00 -2.68
C GLU A 167 -7.66 -19.73 -1.34
N LEU A 168 -8.01 -18.98 -0.28
CA LEU A 168 -8.34 -19.53 1.03
C LEU A 168 -9.52 -20.49 0.96
N LYS A 169 -10.62 -20.12 0.28
CA LYS A 169 -11.77 -21.00 0.08
C LYS A 169 -11.41 -22.27 -0.70
N SER A 170 -10.50 -22.17 -1.67
CA SER A 170 -10.01 -23.34 -2.41
C SER A 170 -9.23 -24.28 -1.49
N ALA A 171 -8.27 -23.74 -0.72
CA ALA A 171 -7.49 -24.52 0.23
C ALA A 171 -8.37 -25.17 1.32
N GLU A 172 -9.37 -24.44 1.84
CA GLU A 172 -10.35 -25.00 2.78
C GLU A 172 -11.15 -26.16 2.17
N LYS A 173 -11.54 -26.06 0.89
CA LYS A 173 -12.26 -27.12 0.19
C LYS A 173 -11.38 -28.35 -0.01
N ASP A 174 -10.12 -28.16 -0.38
CA ASP A 174 -9.18 -29.25 -0.60
C ASP A 174 -8.88 -30.01 0.71
N LEU A 175 -8.71 -29.30 1.83
CA LEU A 175 -8.59 -29.94 3.15
C LEU A 175 -9.82 -30.77 3.52
N LYS A 176 -11.03 -30.24 3.27
CA LYS A 176 -12.28 -30.98 3.51
C LYS A 176 -12.34 -32.25 2.66
N ASN A 177 -11.94 -32.19 1.40
CA ASN A 177 -11.92 -33.34 0.50
C ASN A 177 -10.91 -34.41 0.95
N GLN A 178 -9.82 -34.01 1.62
CA GLN A 178 -8.84 -34.90 2.22
C GLN A 178 -9.25 -35.43 3.60
N GLY A 179 -10.49 -35.15 4.05
CA GLY A 179 -10.99 -35.58 5.37
C GLY A 179 -10.38 -34.84 6.55
N MET A 180 -9.68 -33.72 6.30
CA MET A 180 -9.05 -32.90 7.33
C MET A 180 -9.99 -31.78 7.79
N SER A 181 -9.79 -31.32 9.03
CA SER A 181 -10.49 -30.13 9.52
C SER A 181 -10.01 -28.89 8.79
N ALA A 182 -10.93 -28.13 8.18
CA ALA A 182 -10.62 -26.84 7.57
C ALA A 182 -10.85 -25.71 8.59
N ASN A 183 -9.77 -25.24 9.17
CA ASN A 183 -9.72 -24.01 9.95
C ASN A 183 -8.49 -23.20 9.51
N LEU A 184 -8.42 -21.92 9.88
CA LEU A 184 -7.34 -21.05 9.43
C LEU A 184 -5.96 -21.62 9.80
N GLY A 185 -5.79 -22.20 10.99
CA GLY A 185 -4.53 -22.80 11.42
C GLY A 185 -4.11 -24.00 10.56
N SER A 186 -5.04 -24.87 10.19
CA SER A 186 -4.74 -26.02 9.32
C SER A 186 -4.47 -25.61 7.87
N VAL A 187 -5.17 -24.61 7.35
CA VAL A 187 -4.86 -24.05 6.03
C VAL A 187 -3.45 -23.46 6.02
N LEU A 188 -3.09 -22.65 7.02
CA LEU A 188 -1.76 -22.04 7.09
C LEU A 188 -0.63 -23.07 7.21
N ALA A 189 -0.88 -24.18 7.91
CA ALA A 189 0.08 -25.28 8.06
C ALA A 189 0.24 -26.13 6.79
N SER A 190 -0.86 -26.44 6.10
CA SER A 190 -0.88 -27.27 4.90
C SER A 190 -0.56 -26.50 3.61
N TYR A 191 -0.81 -25.19 3.59
CA TYR A 191 -0.60 -24.29 2.46
C TYR A 191 0.19 -23.04 2.89
N PRO A 192 1.51 -23.18 3.16
CA PRO A 192 2.33 -22.08 3.68
C PRO A 192 2.38 -20.85 2.76
N ASP A 193 2.27 -21.03 1.44
CA ASP A 193 2.24 -19.92 0.48
C ASP A 193 0.93 -19.11 0.55
N ALA A 194 -0.20 -19.75 0.81
CA ALA A 194 -1.47 -19.07 1.08
C ALA A 194 -1.37 -18.22 2.36
N GLY A 195 -0.62 -18.71 3.36
CA GLY A 195 -0.35 -17.97 4.58
C GLY A 195 0.53 -16.73 4.39
N LYS A 196 1.62 -16.84 3.62
CA LYS A 196 2.47 -15.68 3.28
C LYS A 196 1.70 -14.58 2.56
N LYS A 197 0.86 -14.96 1.59
CA LYS A 197 -0.04 -14.03 0.88
C LYS A 197 -1.06 -13.38 1.82
N LEU A 198 -1.54 -14.10 2.84
CA LEU A 198 -2.48 -13.56 3.82
C LEU A 198 -1.84 -12.45 4.67
N SER A 199 -0.59 -12.64 5.12
CA SER A 199 0.17 -11.67 5.93
C SER A 199 0.63 -10.42 5.18
N ALA A 200 0.81 -10.49 3.85
CA ALA A 200 1.24 -9.36 3.01
C ALA A 200 0.17 -8.25 2.85
N VAL A 201 -1.00 -8.45 3.48
CA VAL A 201 -2.22 -7.64 3.48
C VAL A 201 -2.03 -6.14 3.45
N GLN A 202 -1.85 -5.67 4.65
CA GLN A 202 -2.54 -4.46 5.01
C GLN A 202 -1.47 -3.47 5.37
N ASN A 203 -1.13 -2.63 4.40
CA ASN A 203 -0.30 -1.50 4.68
C ASN A 203 -1.18 -0.44 5.36
N GLY A 204 -1.16 -0.40 6.69
CA GLY A 204 -1.95 0.55 7.47
C GLY A 204 -1.69 2.00 7.06
N TYR A 205 -0.48 2.31 6.58
CA TYR A 205 -0.11 3.63 6.10
C TYR A 205 -0.82 4.01 4.80
N LEU A 206 -0.95 3.08 3.85
CA LEU A 206 -1.69 3.32 2.60
C LEU A 206 -3.16 3.65 2.89
N PHE A 207 -3.80 2.90 3.79
CA PHE A 207 -5.18 3.19 4.23
C PHE A 207 -5.29 4.53 4.97
N TYR A 208 -4.32 4.86 5.83
CA TYR A 208 -4.37 6.10 6.58
C TYR A 208 -4.23 7.33 5.68
N LEU A 209 -3.29 7.31 4.74
CA LEU A 209 -3.13 8.39 3.76
C LEU A 209 -4.32 8.52 2.81
N SER A 210 -4.88 7.39 2.37
CA SER A 210 -6.14 7.38 1.62
C SER A 210 -7.26 8.07 2.40
N GLY A 211 -7.40 7.74 3.69
CA GLY A 211 -8.39 8.37 4.57
C GLY A 211 -8.20 9.88 4.71
N LEU A 212 -6.95 10.34 4.89
CA LEU A 212 -6.62 11.76 4.95
C LEU A 212 -6.97 12.50 3.65
N LEU A 213 -6.75 11.87 2.50
CA LEU A 213 -7.07 12.48 1.21
C LEU A 213 -8.56 12.59 0.98
N TYR A 214 -9.32 11.54 1.29
CA TYR A 214 -10.78 11.61 1.26
C TYR A 214 -11.33 12.66 2.23
N GLU A 215 -10.76 12.77 3.43
CA GLU A 215 -11.13 13.81 4.38
C GLU A 215 -10.87 15.21 3.81
N ALA A 216 -9.69 15.43 3.21
CA ALA A 216 -9.35 16.68 2.54
C ALA A 216 -10.29 16.99 1.35
N SER A 217 -10.76 15.96 0.63
CA SER A 217 -11.76 16.10 -0.43
C SER A 217 -13.21 16.17 0.08
N ARG A 218 -13.41 16.27 1.41
CA ARG A 218 -14.73 16.32 2.08
C ARG A 218 -15.59 15.05 1.93
N ASP A 219 -14.99 13.93 1.53
CA ASP A 219 -15.65 12.62 1.48
C ASP A 219 -15.40 11.85 2.78
N LEU A 220 -16.07 12.29 3.85
CA LEU A 220 -15.89 11.69 5.18
C LEU A 220 -16.33 10.22 5.25
N ASN A 221 -17.25 9.77 4.39
CA ASN A 221 -17.68 8.37 4.35
C ASN A 221 -16.55 7.47 3.86
N SER A 222 -15.93 7.82 2.73
CA SER A 222 -14.78 7.08 2.22
C SER A 222 -13.59 7.18 3.18
N ALA A 223 -13.36 8.37 3.77
CA ALA A 223 -12.33 8.56 4.78
C ALA A 223 -12.51 7.62 5.98
N TYR A 224 -13.73 7.52 6.51
CA TYR A 224 -14.05 6.63 7.63
C TYR A 224 -13.80 5.16 7.31
N VAL A 225 -14.18 4.71 6.11
CA VAL A 225 -13.92 3.32 5.68
C VAL A 225 -12.44 3.01 5.72
N ASP A 226 -11.60 3.89 5.18
CA ASP A 226 -10.16 3.67 5.11
C ASP A 226 -9.47 3.87 6.47
N TYR A 227 -9.92 4.80 7.30
CA TYR A 227 -9.46 4.90 8.68
C TYR A 227 -9.75 3.63 9.50
N ARG A 228 -10.93 3.00 9.33
CA ARG A 228 -11.22 1.72 9.99
C ARG A 228 -10.31 0.59 9.50
N ARG A 229 -9.99 0.57 8.21
CA ARG A 229 -9.03 -0.40 7.65
C ARG A 229 -7.63 -0.16 8.21
N ALA A 230 -7.17 1.09 8.27
CA ALA A 230 -5.93 1.45 8.92
C ALA A 230 -5.91 1.02 10.40
N LEU A 231 -7.01 1.23 11.13
CA LEU A 231 -7.15 0.88 12.55
C LEU A 231 -7.12 -0.63 12.80
N ALA A 232 -7.58 -1.44 11.84
CA ALA A 232 -7.48 -2.89 11.93
C ALA A 232 -6.03 -3.39 11.89
N VAL A 233 -5.15 -2.64 11.21
CA VAL A 233 -3.71 -2.95 11.08
C VAL A 233 -2.89 -2.33 12.20
N MET A 234 -3.20 -1.08 12.53
CA MET A 234 -2.45 -0.24 13.46
C MET A 234 -3.33 0.16 14.65
N PRO A 235 -3.84 -0.81 15.44
CA PRO A 235 -4.83 -0.56 16.48
C PRO A 235 -4.31 0.32 17.62
N ASP A 236 -2.99 0.40 17.80
CA ASP A 236 -2.34 1.17 18.85
C ASP A 236 -1.80 2.53 18.35
N ASN A 237 -1.99 2.84 17.06
CA ASN A 237 -1.53 4.11 16.50
C ASN A 237 -2.52 5.23 16.86
N LYS A 238 -2.05 6.18 17.67
CA LYS A 238 -2.86 7.31 18.17
C LYS A 238 -3.52 8.11 17.06
N GLN A 239 -2.81 8.47 16.00
CA GLN A 239 -3.35 9.26 14.89
C GLN A 239 -4.45 8.52 14.15
N VAL A 240 -4.27 7.22 13.89
CA VAL A 240 -5.30 6.39 13.24
C VAL A 240 -6.55 6.31 14.11
N ILE A 241 -6.40 6.08 15.41
CA ILE A 241 -7.51 6.07 16.38
C ILE A 241 -8.26 7.40 16.34
N GLU A 242 -7.54 8.52 16.48
CA GLU A 242 -8.13 9.86 16.54
C GLU A 242 -8.86 10.23 15.25
N SER A 243 -8.26 9.98 14.08
CA SER A 243 -8.90 10.21 12.77
C SER A 243 -10.15 9.33 12.57
N THR A 244 -10.11 8.06 12.99
CA THR A 244 -11.28 7.16 12.93
C THR A 244 -12.43 7.69 13.79
N MET A 245 -12.13 8.10 15.03
CA MET A 245 -13.13 8.65 15.96
C MET A 245 -13.68 10.00 15.48
N TYR A 246 -12.82 10.85 14.91
CA TYR A 246 -13.22 12.11 14.31
C TYR A 246 -14.25 11.91 13.19
N ALA A 247 -13.92 11.04 12.23
CA ALA A 247 -14.81 10.74 11.11
C ALA A 247 -16.13 10.12 11.59
N ALA A 248 -16.09 9.14 12.51
CA ALA A 248 -17.29 8.56 13.12
C ALA A 248 -18.19 9.62 13.76
N LYS A 249 -17.59 10.56 14.52
CA LYS A 249 -18.31 11.66 15.17
C LYS A 249 -18.95 12.60 14.15
N LYS A 250 -18.20 13.04 13.14
CA LYS A 250 -18.69 13.97 12.10
C LYS A 250 -19.79 13.35 11.25
N LEU A 251 -19.73 12.04 11.00
CA LEU A 251 -20.77 11.27 10.30
C LEU A 251 -21.98 10.93 11.17
N GLY A 252 -21.95 11.22 12.48
CA GLY A 252 -23.04 10.88 13.39
C GLY A 252 -23.17 9.39 13.70
N MET A 253 -22.11 8.60 13.54
CA MET A 253 -22.07 7.15 13.81
C MET A 253 -21.97 6.88 15.33
N ARG A 254 -23.05 7.18 16.06
CA ARG A 254 -23.08 7.20 17.53
C ARG A 254 -22.69 5.87 18.17
N GLU A 255 -23.14 4.76 17.61
CA GLU A 255 -22.85 3.42 18.16
C GLU A 255 -21.39 3.02 17.93
N ASP A 256 -20.88 3.20 16.71
CA ASP A 256 -19.47 2.95 16.41
C ASP A 256 -18.56 3.84 17.26
N LEU A 257 -18.88 5.13 17.40
CA LEU A 257 -18.12 6.04 18.25
C LEU A 257 -18.12 5.57 19.72
N ARG A 258 -19.26 5.11 20.25
CA ARG A 258 -19.37 4.56 21.61
C ARG A 258 -18.49 3.32 21.79
N LEU A 259 -18.43 2.43 20.80
CA LEU A 259 -17.56 1.25 20.83
C LEU A 259 -16.08 1.62 20.77
N LEU A 260 -15.72 2.59 19.92
CA LEU A 260 -14.36 3.14 19.83
C LEU A 260 -13.95 3.80 21.16
N GLU A 261 -14.82 4.61 21.76
CA GLU A 261 -14.55 5.26 23.05
C GLU A 261 -14.40 4.28 24.20
N LYS A 262 -15.19 3.19 24.19
CA LYS A 262 -15.06 2.11 25.17
C LYS A 262 -13.70 1.41 25.05
N ARG A 263 -13.16 1.26 23.84
CA ARG A 263 -11.90 0.55 23.58
C ARG A 263 -10.67 1.44 23.79
N TYR A 264 -10.71 2.68 23.29
CA TYR A 264 -9.53 3.55 23.19
C TYR A 264 -9.59 4.78 24.10
N GLY A 265 -10.68 4.95 24.87
CA GLY A 265 -10.94 6.15 25.66
C GLY A 265 -11.65 7.25 24.85
N LYS A 266 -12.05 8.33 25.53
CA LYS A 266 -12.80 9.43 24.89
C LYS A 266 -11.95 10.13 23.84
N ALA A 267 -12.59 10.52 22.73
CA ALA A 267 -11.94 11.30 21.68
C ALA A 267 -11.42 12.64 22.26
N PRO A 268 -10.23 13.12 21.86
CA PRO A 268 -9.74 14.43 22.26
C PRO A 268 -10.76 15.53 21.93
N THR A 269 -11.03 16.39 22.90
CA THR A 269 -11.98 17.51 22.76
C THR A 269 -11.57 18.55 21.70
N GLY A 270 -10.31 18.53 21.25
CA GLY A 270 -9.75 19.43 20.24
C GLY A 270 -10.15 19.15 18.78
N LEU A 271 -10.76 18.00 18.49
CA LEU A 271 -11.19 17.62 17.13
C LEU A 271 -12.41 18.41 16.60
N ASN A 272 -12.85 19.44 17.33
CA ASN A 272 -13.99 20.30 16.99
C ASN A 272 -13.58 21.60 16.26
N LYS A 273 -12.28 21.87 16.08
CA LYS A 273 -11.77 23.12 15.51
C LYS A 273 -11.00 22.85 14.20
N SER A 274 -11.74 22.50 13.16
CA SER A 274 -11.31 22.58 11.76
C SER A 274 -12.53 22.83 10.89
#